data_AF-A0A957HC50-F1
#
_entry.id   AF-A0A957HC50-F1
#
_cell.length_a   1.000
_cell.length_b   1.000
_cell.length_c   1.000
_cell.angle_alpha   90.00
_cell.angle_beta   90.00
_cell.angle_gamma   90.00
#
_symmetry.space_group_name_H-M   'P 1'
#
loop_
_entity.id
_entity.type
_entity.pdbx_description
1 polymer ?
#
loop_
_entity_poly.entity_id
_entity_poly.type
_entity_poly.pdbx_seq_one_letter_code
_entity_poly.pdbx_strand_id
1 'polypeptide(L)'
;PRDVAMIVHGSTLVINTIVQEKGARVGLITTAGFRDVLELGRGNRAEIYNLFYTQPAPLVPRYLRYEVPERLDWRGDVVTPLDEDAVRAAICALKEQQVEGIAVCFLHAYANPAHERRVADLAAELFPEAAVSISSDIVREWREFERTSTTVLNAYAKPQMLAYLSALDRRLQAADFTGAFNIMQSSGGMTSSRAAQDAPIRTVMSGPAGGVIGAAAV
;
A
#
# COMPACT_ATOMS: atom_id res chain seq x y z
N PRO A 1 21.05 -24.24 -10.20
CA PRO A 1 19.59 -23.97 -10.09
C PRO A 1 18.71 -24.80 -11.04
N ARG A 2 19.25 -25.39 -12.12
CA ARG A 2 18.43 -26.14 -13.10
C ARG A 2 17.72 -27.37 -12.50
N ASP A 3 18.24 -27.93 -11.41
CA ASP A 3 17.62 -29.04 -10.68
C ASP A 3 16.68 -28.58 -9.55
N VAL A 4 16.48 -27.27 -9.38
CA VAL A 4 15.60 -26.69 -8.34
C VAL A 4 14.23 -26.42 -8.94
N ALA A 5 13.22 -27.17 -8.48
CA ALA A 5 11.85 -27.01 -8.95
C ALA A 5 11.14 -25.75 -8.38
N MET A 6 11.51 -25.31 -7.17
CA MET A 6 10.85 -24.20 -6.50
C MET A 6 11.81 -23.45 -5.55
N ILE A 7 11.65 -22.13 -5.50
CA ILE A 7 12.24 -21.24 -4.49
C ILE A 7 11.09 -20.53 -3.78
N VAL A 8 11.08 -20.60 -2.44
CA VAL A 8 10.17 -19.83 -1.59
C VAL A 8 10.97 -18.82 -0.78
N HIS A 9 10.64 -17.55 -0.93
CA HIS A 9 11.41 -16.46 -0.36
C HIS A 9 10.59 -15.66 0.65
N GLY A 10 11.03 -15.67 1.91
CA GLY A 10 10.58 -14.75 2.95
C GLY A 10 11.61 -13.65 3.17
N SER A 11 11.14 -12.46 3.50
CA SER A 11 12.02 -11.30 3.73
C SER A 11 11.48 -10.41 4.85
N THR A 12 12.39 -9.74 5.54
CA THR A 12 12.09 -8.72 6.56
C THR A 12 12.11 -7.31 5.98
N LEU A 13 12.26 -7.16 4.66
CA LEU A 13 12.38 -5.86 3.99
C LEU A 13 11.25 -4.91 4.40
N VAL A 14 9.98 -5.33 4.25
CA VAL A 14 8.82 -4.45 4.49
C VAL A 14 8.73 -4.00 5.95
N ILE A 15 8.85 -4.91 6.92
CA ILE A 15 8.78 -4.54 8.33
C ILE A 15 9.93 -3.62 8.72
N ASN A 16 11.15 -3.87 8.22
CA ASN A 16 12.29 -3.00 8.48
C ASN A 16 12.11 -1.62 7.84
N THR A 17 11.55 -1.53 6.62
CA THR A 17 11.22 -0.26 5.97
C THR A 17 10.27 0.57 6.84
N ILE A 18 9.23 -0.07 7.41
CA ILE A 18 8.24 0.60 8.26
C ILE A 18 8.84 1.01 9.60
N VAL A 19 9.46 0.07 10.34
CA VAL A 19 9.96 0.31 11.70
C VAL A 19 11.12 1.31 11.72
N GLN A 20 11.96 1.32 10.68
CA GLN A 20 13.06 2.27 10.58
C GLN A 20 12.64 3.61 9.96
N GLU A 21 11.38 3.75 9.55
CA GLU A 21 10.86 4.93 8.83
C GLU A 21 11.75 5.32 7.63
N LYS A 22 12.23 4.31 6.90
CA LYS A 22 13.09 4.48 5.71
C LYS A 22 12.37 4.22 4.40
N GLY A 23 11.04 4.25 4.38
CA GLY A 23 10.24 4.06 3.19
C GLY A 23 10.17 5.27 2.27
N ALA A 24 9.37 5.12 1.23
CA ALA A 24 9.13 6.12 0.20
C ALA A 24 8.45 7.37 0.78
N ARG A 25 8.73 8.54 0.22
CA ARG A 25 7.87 9.71 0.45
C ARG A 25 6.51 9.48 -0.21
N VAL A 26 5.42 9.49 0.57
CA VAL A 26 4.08 9.13 0.07
C VAL A 26 3.12 10.32 0.08
N GLY A 27 2.35 10.45 -1.00
CA GLY A 27 1.14 11.28 -1.07
C GLY A 27 -0.12 10.47 -0.79
N LEU A 28 -1.15 11.10 -0.22
CA LEU A 28 -2.46 10.49 -0.01
C LEU A 28 -3.53 11.29 -0.74
N ILE A 29 -4.38 10.61 -1.52
CA ILE A 29 -5.57 11.18 -2.14
C ILE A 29 -6.80 10.56 -1.48
N THR A 30 -7.70 11.41 -0.96
CA THR A 30 -8.93 10.99 -0.28
C THR A 30 -10.16 11.70 -0.81
N THR A 31 -11.33 11.18 -0.43
CA THR A 31 -12.60 11.86 -0.59
C THR A 31 -12.56 13.24 0.09
N ALA A 32 -13.20 14.23 -0.52
CA ALA A 32 -13.32 15.57 0.08
C ALA A 32 -13.91 15.52 1.49
N GLY A 33 -13.22 16.18 2.44
CA GLY A 33 -13.52 16.18 3.88
C GLY A 33 -12.92 15.02 4.68
N PHE A 34 -12.14 14.12 4.07
CA PHE A 34 -11.63 12.89 4.71
C PHE A 34 -10.10 12.81 4.81
N ARG A 35 -9.34 13.87 4.45
CA ARG A 35 -7.86 13.82 4.50
C ARG A 35 -7.28 13.63 5.91
N ASP A 36 -8.04 14.00 6.94
CA ASP A 36 -7.59 13.97 8.33
C ASP A 36 -7.86 12.61 9.01
N VAL A 37 -8.51 11.65 8.33
CA VAL A 37 -8.76 10.29 8.85
C VAL A 37 -7.47 9.62 9.33
N LEU A 38 -6.37 9.76 8.57
CA LEU A 38 -5.09 9.15 8.92
C LEU A 38 -4.51 9.69 10.23
N GLU A 39 -4.79 10.95 10.55
CA GLU A 39 -4.26 11.63 11.73
C GLU A 39 -5.16 11.47 12.94
N LEU A 40 -6.48 11.58 12.75
CA LEU A 40 -7.46 11.39 13.81
C LEU A 40 -7.48 9.94 14.34
N GLY A 41 -7.17 8.97 13.48
CA GLY A 41 -7.17 7.56 13.85
C GLY A 41 -8.55 7.10 14.31
N ARG A 42 -8.58 6.33 15.41
CA ARG A 42 -9.81 5.92 16.11
C ARG A 42 -9.95 6.62 17.48
N GLY A 43 -9.14 7.65 17.75
CA GLY A 43 -9.06 8.27 19.08
C GLY A 43 -8.55 7.34 20.19
N ASN A 44 -8.04 6.15 19.83
CA ASN A 44 -7.46 5.19 20.76
C ASN A 44 -6.07 5.67 21.22
N ARG A 45 -5.79 5.58 22.51
CA ARG A 45 -4.49 5.92 23.10
C ARG A 45 -3.79 4.66 23.57
N ALA A 46 -2.51 4.52 23.24
CA ALA A 46 -1.70 3.42 23.78
C ALA A 46 -1.55 3.53 25.31
N GLU A 47 -1.44 4.75 25.83
CA GLU A 47 -1.33 5.05 27.26
C GLU A 47 -2.61 5.76 27.75
N ILE A 48 -3.65 4.98 28.03
CA ILE A 48 -5.01 5.50 28.33
C ILE A 48 -5.02 6.46 29.54
N TYR A 49 -4.14 6.27 30.52
CA TYR A 49 -4.05 7.09 31.73
C TYR A 49 -3.05 8.23 31.65
N ASN A 50 -2.29 8.36 30.56
CA ASN A 50 -1.34 9.45 30.38
C ASN A 50 -2.06 10.69 29.79
N LEU A 51 -2.27 11.71 30.63
CA LEU A 51 -2.88 12.98 30.23
C LEU A 51 -2.04 13.77 29.21
N PHE A 52 -0.72 13.52 29.18
CA PHE A 52 0.23 14.16 28.27
C PHE A 52 0.58 13.26 27.07
N TYR A 53 -0.23 12.22 26.81
CA TYR A 53 -0.04 11.34 25.66
C TYR A 53 0.00 12.15 24.36
N THR A 54 1.08 11.97 23.60
CA THR A 54 1.23 12.53 22.27
C THR A 54 1.14 11.40 21.25
N GLN A 55 0.20 11.51 20.32
CA GLN A 55 0.06 10.52 19.27
C GLN A 55 1.27 10.58 18.33
N PRO A 56 1.82 9.43 17.89
CA PRO A 56 2.85 9.40 16.86
C PRO A 56 2.39 10.12 15.59
N ALA A 57 3.30 10.84 14.95
CA ALA A 57 3.00 11.51 13.70
C ALA A 57 2.67 10.46 12.61
N PRO A 58 1.64 10.70 11.78
CA PRO A 58 1.31 9.81 10.67
C PRO A 58 2.38 9.87 9.57
N LEU A 59 2.59 8.73 8.88
CA LEU A 59 3.60 8.59 7.81
C LEU A 59 3.44 9.59 6.66
N VAL A 60 2.20 10.01 6.38
CA VAL A 60 1.92 11.04 5.38
C VAL A 60 1.60 12.33 6.12
N PRO A 61 2.43 13.38 6.06
CA PRO A 61 2.12 14.66 6.67
C PRO A 61 0.94 15.33 5.96
N ARG A 62 0.20 16.18 6.67
CA ARG A 62 -1.07 16.75 6.19
C ARG A 62 -0.97 17.49 4.86
N TYR A 63 0.16 18.17 4.60
CA TYR A 63 0.38 18.90 3.35
C TYR A 63 0.58 18.00 2.11
N LEU A 64 0.78 16.69 2.30
CA LEU A 64 0.83 15.68 1.24
C LEU A 64 -0.50 14.90 1.13
N ARG A 65 -1.56 15.36 1.79
CA ARG A 65 -2.89 14.75 1.72
C ARG A 65 -3.83 15.66 0.94
N TYR A 66 -4.23 15.20 -0.23
CA TYR A 66 -5.09 15.93 -1.14
C TYR A 66 -6.50 15.35 -1.14
N GLU A 67 -7.46 16.24 -1.27
CA GLU A 67 -8.87 15.92 -1.31
C GLU A 67 -9.39 16.08 -2.72
N VAL A 68 -10.18 15.11 -3.17
CA VAL A 68 -10.85 15.15 -4.47
C VAL A 68 -12.35 15.20 -4.25
N PRO A 69 -13.09 16.09 -4.93
CA PRO A 69 -14.54 16.04 -4.99
C PRO A 69 -15.00 14.75 -5.68
N GLU A 70 -15.36 13.75 -4.91
CA GLU A 70 -16.11 12.58 -5.33
C GLU A 70 -16.95 12.07 -4.16
N ARG A 71 -18.01 11.29 -4.43
CA ARG A 71 -18.73 10.61 -3.36
C ARG A 71 -19.48 9.39 -3.88
N LEU A 72 -19.33 8.30 -3.15
CA LEU A 72 -20.15 7.10 -3.27
C LEU A 72 -21.01 6.94 -2.02
N ASP A 73 -22.16 6.31 -2.15
CA ASP A 73 -22.93 5.84 -0.99
C ASP A 73 -22.45 4.45 -0.53
N TRP A 74 -23.09 3.92 0.52
CA TRP A 74 -22.73 2.62 1.10
C TRP A 74 -23.03 1.41 0.19
N ARG A 75 -23.88 1.58 -0.83
CA ARG A 75 -24.15 0.57 -1.86
C ARG A 75 -23.14 0.62 -2.99
N GLY A 76 -22.35 1.70 -3.06
CA GLY A 76 -21.41 1.96 -4.15
C GLY A 76 -22.03 2.78 -5.28
N ASP A 77 -23.24 3.33 -5.10
CA ASP A 77 -23.88 4.20 -6.07
C ASP A 77 -23.22 5.59 -6.04
N VAL A 78 -23.08 6.21 -7.21
CA VAL A 78 -22.42 7.52 -7.34
C VAL A 78 -23.36 8.61 -6.82
N VAL A 79 -22.93 9.30 -5.77
CA VAL A 79 -23.60 10.49 -5.22
C VAL A 79 -23.02 11.76 -5.85
N THR A 80 -21.69 11.83 -5.93
CA THR A 80 -20.95 12.90 -6.62
C THR A 80 -19.95 12.24 -7.57
N PRO A 81 -20.01 12.54 -8.88
CA PRO A 81 -19.03 12.04 -9.84
C PRO A 81 -17.60 12.43 -9.45
N LEU A 82 -16.62 11.63 -9.89
CA LEU A 82 -15.21 11.96 -9.74
C LEU A 82 -14.87 13.23 -10.53
N ASP A 83 -14.41 14.26 -9.82
CA ASP A 83 -13.80 15.43 -10.43
C ASP A 83 -12.38 15.09 -10.91
N GLU A 84 -12.27 14.71 -12.19
CA GLU A 84 -10.98 14.35 -12.78
C GLU A 84 -9.99 15.52 -12.81
N ASP A 85 -10.44 16.77 -12.91
CA ASP A 85 -9.52 17.91 -12.95
C ASP A 85 -8.88 18.16 -11.58
N ALA A 86 -9.65 17.98 -10.51
CA ALA A 86 -9.11 17.96 -9.15
C ALA A 86 -8.12 16.80 -8.93
N VAL A 87 -8.39 15.62 -9.50
CA VAL A 87 -7.44 14.48 -9.48
C VAL A 87 -6.13 14.85 -10.18
N ARG A 88 -6.19 15.43 -11.38
CA ARG A 88 -4.99 15.83 -12.13
C ARG A 88 -4.18 16.87 -11.35
N ALA A 89 -4.86 17.86 -10.77
CA ALA A 89 -4.22 18.88 -9.95
C ALA A 89 -3.51 18.27 -8.73
N ALA A 90 -4.16 17.32 -8.04
CA ALA A 90 -3.58 16.62 -6.90
C ALA A 90 -2.33 15.80 -7.30
N ILE A 91 -2.39 15.06 -8.41
CA ILE A 91 -1.25 14.28 -8.93
C ILE A 91 -0.08 15.19 -9.30
N CYS A 92 -0.33 16.30 -9.99
CA CYS A 92 0.71 17.27 -10.34
C CYS A 92 1.35 17.89 -9.09
N ALA A 93 0.55 18.28 -8.10
CA ALA A 93 1.08 18.82 -6.85
C ALA A 93 1.93 17.78 -6.09
N LEU A 94 1.50 16.51 -6.06
CA LEU A 94 2.27 15.42 -5.48
C LEU A 94 3.59 15.18 -6.23
N LYS A 95 3.58 15.29 -7.56
CA LYS A 95 4.78 15.21 -8.40
C LYS A 95 5.77 16.33 -8.12
N GLU A 96 5.30 17.57 -7.97
CA GLU A 96 6.12 18.71 -7.56
C GLU A 96 6.74 18.51 -6.17
N GLN A 97 6.02 17.83 -5.28
CA GLN A 97 6.52 17.43 -3.96
C GLN A 97 7.44 16.20 -4.01
N GLN A 98 7.76 15.67 -5.18
CA GLN A 98 8.69 14.55 -5.36
C GLN A 98 8.31 13.34 -4.49
N VAL A 99 7.02 13.04 -4.37
CA VAL A 99 6.59 11.79 -3.72
C VAL A 99 6.96 10.61 -4.62
N GLU A 100 7.38 9.51 -4.03
CA GLU A 100 7.74 8.27 -4.71
C GLU A 100 6.56 7.28 -4.77
N GLY A 101 5.57 7.46 -3.89
CA GLY A 101 4.36 6.64 -3.85
C GLY A 101 3.09 7.46 -3.66
N ILE A 102 1.98 6.97 -4.19
CA ILE A 102 0.65 7.56 -4.02
C ILE A 102 -0.29 6.51 -3.46
N ALA A 103 -0.89 6.81 -2.31
CA ALA A 103 -2.00 6.06 -1.75
C ALA A 103 -3.31 6.75 -2.14
N VAL A 104 -4.30 5.98 -2.59
CA VAL A 104 -5.65 6.48 -2.87
C VAL A 104 -6.63 5.72 -1.99
N CYS A 105 -7.42 6.45 -1.20
CA CYS A 105 -8.44 5.88 -0.34
C CYS A 105 -9.71 6.72 -0.38
N PHE A 106 -10.68 6.26 -1.16
CA PHE A 106 -12.00 6.86 -1.23
C PHE A 106 -12.98 6.13 -0.30
N LEU A 107 -14.00 6.85 0.17
CA LEU A 107 -15.08 6.24 0.93
C LEU A 107 -15.88 5.30 0.05
N HIS A 108 -16.25 4.16 0.63
CA HIS A 108 -17.04 3.13 -0.04
C HIS A 108 -16.40 2.54 -1.32
N ALA A 109 -15.11 2.78 -1.56
CA ALA A 109 -14.35 2.16 -2.65
C ALA A 109 -14.31 0.62 -2.56
N TYR A 110 -14.51 0.06 -1.35
CA TYR A 110 -14.68 -1.37 -1.16
C TYR A 110 -15.92 -1.91 -1.91
N ALA A 111 -17.00 -1.14 -1.96
CA ALA A 111 -18.23 -1.48 -2.68
C ALA A 111 -18.08 -1.21 -4.17
N ASN A 112 -17.60 -0.02 -4.56
CA ASN A 112 -17.37 0.36 -5.94
C ASN A 112 -15.97 0.98 -6.14
N PRO A 113 -15.03 0.26 -6.79
CA PRO A 113 -13.64 0.72 -6.96
C PRO A 113 -13.45 1.67 -8.15
N ALA A 114 -14.51 2.03 -8.89
CA ALA A 114 -14.38 2.72 -10.18
C ALA A 114 -13.62 4.05 -10.08
N HIS A 115 -13.92 4.88 -9.07
CA HIS A 115 -13.24 6.16 -8.88
C HIS A 115 -11.76 5.98 -8.54
N GLU A 116 -11.41 5.05 -7.65
CA GLU A 116 -10.00 4.81 -7.30
C GLU A 116 -9.20 4.27 -8.50
N ARG A 117 -9.79 3.35 -9.27
CA ARG A 117 -9.16 2.83 -10.50
C ARG A 117 -8.92 3.95 -11.50
N ARG A 118 -9.89 4.86 -11.67
CA ARG A 118 -9.72 6.00 -12.55
C ARG A 118 -8.59 6.94 -12.10
N VAL A 119 -8.42 7.14 -10.78
CA VAL A 119 -7.25 7.87 -10.25
C VAL A 119 -5.95 7.15 -10.57
N ALA A 120 -5.90 5.82 -10.46
CA ALA A 120 -4.71 5.05 -10.81
C ALA A 120 -4.36 5.16 -12.30
N ASP A 121 -5.36 5.12 -13.19
CA ASP A 121 -5.17 5.31 -14.63
C ASP A 121 -4.59 6.71 -14.92
N LEU A 122 -5.17 7.76 -14.33
CA LEU A 122 -4.68 9.13 -14.47
C LEU A 122 -3.26 9.31 -13.91
N ALA A 123 -2.94 8.66 -12.80
CA ALA A 123 -1.60 8.67 -12.22
C ALA A 123 -0.60 7.95 -13.13
N ALA A 124 -0.97 6.85 -13.77
CA ALA A 124 -0.13 6.18 -14.75
C ALA A 124 0.13 7.04 -16.00
N GLU A 125 -0.81 7.89 -16.40
CA GLU A 125 -0.64 8.84 -17.50
C GLU A 125 0.25 10.04 -17.13
N LEU A 126 0.05 10.64 -15.95
CA LEU A 126 0.66 11.93 -15.57
C LEU A 126 1.94 11.80 -14.74
N PHE A 127 2.04 10.73 -13.95
CA PHE A 127 3.15 10.47 -13.04
C PHE A 127 3.51 8.97 -13.02
N PRO A 128 3.92 8.39 -14.17
CA PRO A 128 4.19 6.95 -14.31
C PRO A 128 5.30 6.42 -13.38
N GLU A 129 6.18 7.29 -12.89
CA GLU A 129 7.27 6.92 -11.99
C GLU A 129 6.81 6.67 -10.54
N ALA A 130 5.63 7.16 -10.14
CA ALA A 130 5.12 6.98 -8.80
C ALA A 130 4.50 5.59 -8.58
N ALA A 131 4.82 4.96 -7.46
CA ALA A 131 4.20 3.70 -7.07
C ALA A 131 2.79 3.94 -6.52
N VAL A 132 1.76 3.67 -7.31
CA VAL A 132 0.36 3.86 -6.90
C VAL A 132 -0.18 2.63 -6.16
N SER A 133 -0.92 2.86 -5.08
CA SER A 133 -1.69 1.86 -4.34
C SER A 133 -3.12 2.37 -4.13
N ILE A 134 -4.10 1.66 -4.66
CA ILE A 134 -5.52 1.97 -4.43
C ILE A 134 -6.10 1.07 -3.34
N SER A 135 -6.90 1.64 -2.45
CA SER A 135 -7.33 0.94 -1.25
C SER A 135 -8.17 -0.30 -1.54
N SER A 136 -8.99 -0.25 -2.59
CA SER A 136 -9.85 -1.34 -3.04
C SER A 136 -9.09 -2.59 -3.50
N ASP A 137 -7.84 -2.47 -3.95
CA ASP A 137 -6.99 -3.62 -4.32
C ASP A 137 -6.16 -4.14 -3.13
N ILE A 138 -5.83 -3.26 -2.16
CA ILE A 138 -5.02 -3.61 -0.99
C ILE A 138 -5.87 -4.20 0.12
N VAL A 139 -6.87 -3.46 0.61
CA VAL A 139 -7.79 -3.82 1.70
C VAL A 139 -9.21 -3.40 1.37
N ARG A 140 -10.04 -4.37 1.00
CA ARG A 140 -11.41 -4.14 0.56
C ARG A 140 -12.42 -4.23 1.73
N GLU A 141 -12.16 -3.47 2.79
CA GLU A 141 -12.93 -3.46 4.03
C GLU A 141 -13.62 -2.10 4.27
N TRP A 142 -14.73 -2.10 5.02
CA TRP A 142 -15.56 -0.89 5.19
C TRP A 142 -14.90 0.21 6.02
N ARG A 143 -13.99 -0.17 6.91
CA ARG A 143 -13.34 0.72 7.89
C ARG A 143 -12.30 1.65 7.25
N GLU A 144 -12.59 2.94 7.27
CA GLU A 144 -11.84 4.01 6.63
C GLU A 144 -10.42 4.21 7.19
N PHE A 145 -10.24 4.22 8.51
CA PHE A 145 -8.91 4.41 9.09
C PHE A 145 -7.97 3.25 8.78
N GLU A 146 -8.38 2.02 9.09
CA GLU A 146 -7.57 0.82 8.85
C GLU A 146 -7.26 0.63 7.35
N ARG A 147 -8.23 0.91 6.48
CA ARG A 147 -8.05 0.88 5.03
C ARG A 147 -7.06 1.95 4.56
N THR A 148 -7.18 3.19 5.04
CA THR A 148 -6.26 4.29 4.71
C THR A 148 -4.84 3.98 5.19
N SER A 149 -4.69 3.60 6.47
CA SER A 149 -3.41 3.27 7.09
C SER A 149 -2.69 2.14 6.36
N THR A 150 -3.41 1.06 6.03
CA THR A 150 -2.83 -0.09 5.32
C THR A 150 -2.43 0.27 3.89
N THR A 151 -3.24 1.08 3.20
CA THR A 151 -2.93 1.53 1.83
C THR A 151 -1.72 2.45 1.80
N VAL A 152 -1.60 3.34 2.79
CA VAL A 152 -0.43 4.21 2.98
C VAL A 152 0.83 3.38 3.24
N LEU A 153 0.78 2.42 4.17
CA LEU A 153 1.91 1.54 4.45
C LEU A 153 2.32 0.71 3.22
N ASN A 154 1.36 0.29 2.40
CA ASN A 154 1.65 -0.38 1.15
C ASN A 154 2.41 0.54 0.19
N ALA A 155 1.89 1.75 -0.08
CA ALA A 155 2.55 2.73 -0.95
C ALA A 155 3.95 3.12 -0.41
N TYR A 156 4.11 3.17 0.91
CA TYR A 156 5.36 3.49 1.59
C TYR A 156 6.46 2.46 1.35
N ALA A 157 6.11 1.17 1.34
CA ALA A 157 7.07 0.08 1.11
C ALA A 157 7.23 -0.32 -0.36
N LYS A 158 6.28 0.06 -1.23
CA LYS A 158 6.18 -0.43 -2.61
C LYS A 158 7.40 -0.13 -3.48
N PRO A 159 7.97 1.09 -3.51
CA PRO A 159 9.17 1.36 -4.33
C PRO A 159 10.36 0.44 -4.00
N GLN A 160 10.60 0.17 -2.72
CA GLN A 160 11.70 -0.70 -2.29
C GLN A 160 11.45 -2.17 -2.62
N MET A 161 10.20 -2.64 -2.43
CA MET A 161 9.83 -4.00 -2.81
C MET A 161 9.96 -4.21 -4.32
N LEU A 162 9.50 -3.25 -5.13
CA LEU A 162 9.64 -3.26 -6.58
C LEU A 162 11.09 -3.41 -6.99
N ALA A 163 11.98 -2.54 -6.47
CA ALA A 163 13.41 -2.59 -6.77
C ALA A 163 14.04 -3.93 -6.35
N TYR A 164 13.71 -4.41 -5.15
CA TYR A 164 14.24 -5.65 -4.60
C TYR A 164 13.84 -6.88 -5.43
N LEU A 165 12.54 -7.08 -5.63
CA LEU A 165 12.04 -8.26 -6.34
C LEU A 165 12.36 -8.22 -7.83
N SER A 166 12.35 -7.04 -8.47
CA SER A 166 12.80 -6.90 -9.87
C SER A 166 14.28 -7.23 -10.05
N ALA A 167 15.14 -6.87 -9.08
CA ALA A 167 16.54 -7.27 -9.12
C ALA A 167 16.73 -8.77 -8.93
N LEU A 168 15.94 -9.39 -8.05
CA LEU A 168 15.97 -10.82 -7.79
C LEU A 168 15.46 -11.63 -8.99
N ASP A 169 14.33 -11.24 -9.58
CA ASP A 169 13.77 -11.86 -10.78
C ASP A 169 14.77 -11.84 -11.95
N ARG A 170 15.41 -10.69 -12.21
CA ARG A 170 16.45 -10.57 -13.25
C ARG A 170 17.64 -11.50 -13.01
N ARG A 171 18.07 -11.66 -11.74
CA ARG A 171 19.17 -12.56 -11.39
C ARG A 171 18.80 -14.03 -11.57
N LEU A 172 17.56 -14.40 -11.23
CA LEU A 172 17.06 -15.76 -11.44
C LEU A 172 16.96 -16.09 -12.94
N GLN A 173 16.46 -15.15 -13.74
CA GLN A 173 16.41 -15.29 -15.20
C GLN A 173 17.81 -15.42 -15.81
N ALA A 174 18.77 -14.57 -15.41
CA ALA A 174 20.15 -14.64 -15.89
C ALA A 174 20.88 -15.94 -15.49
N ALA A 175 20.37 -16.65 -14.47
CA ALA A 175 20.89 -17.94 -14.03
C ALA A 175 20.15 -19.15 -14.66
N ASP A 176 19.33 -18.92 -15.69
CA ASP A 176 18.47 -19.93 -16.35
C ASP A 176 17.59 -20.70 -15.36
N PHE A 177 17.07 -20.05 -14.32
CA PHE A 177 16.13 -20.67 -13.41
C PHE A 177 14.75 -20.79 -14.07
N THR A 178 14.25 -22.02 -14.21
CA THR A 178 12.96 -22.33 -14.85
C THR A 178 11.89 -22.83 -13.86
N GLY A 179 12.23 -22.93 -12.57
CA GLY A 179 11.31 -23.35 -11.52
C GLY A 179 10.34 -22.25 -11.09
N ALA A 180 9.50 -22.56 -10.10
CA ALA A 180 8.58 -21.59 -9.52
C ALA A 180 9.29 -20.71 -8.48
N PHE A 181 9.18 -19.38 -8.61
CA PHE A 181 9.66 -18.42 -7.62
C PHE A 181 8.49 -17.77 -6.88
N ASN A 182 8.37 -18.07 -5.59
CA ASN A 182 7.28 -17.67 -4.73
C ASN A 182 7.76 -16.82 -3.56
N ILE A 183 6.91 -15.89 -3.13
CA ILE A 183 7.11 -15.02 -1.98
C ILE A 183 6.20 -15.47 -0.84
N MET A 184 6.77 -15.65 0.34
CA MET A 184 6.03 -15.98 1.55
C MET A 184 5.17 -14.78 1.98
N GLN A 185 3.94 -15.03 2.44
CA GLN A 185 3.03 -14.00 2.93
C GLN A 185 2.87 -14.06 4.44
N SER A 186 2.43 -12.96 5.04
CA SER A 186 2.10 -12.89 6.47
C SER A 186 0.95 -13.85 6.87
N SER A 187 0.15 -14.31 5.91
CA SER A 187 -0.90 -15.32 6.11
C SER A 187 -0.37 -16.75 6.27
N GLY A 188 0.93 -16.98 6.05
CA GLY A 188 1.51 -18.34 5.96
C GLY A 188 1.36 -18.99 4.59
N GLY A 189 0.66 -18.34 3.65
CA GLY A 189 0.58 -18.74 2.25
C GLY A 189 1.74 -18.22 1.40
N MET A 190 1.69 -18.51 0.10
CA MET A 190 2.68 -18.07 -0.89
C MET A 190 2.00 -17.29 -2.01
N THR A 191 2.72 -16.34 -2.61
CA THR A 191 2.26 -15.56 -3.77
C THR A 191 3.36 -15.38 -4.80
N SER A 192 3.03 -14.92 -6.00
CA SER A 192 4.03 -14.61 -7.03
C SER A 192 4.85 -13.37 -6.68
N SER A 193 6.06 -13.25 -7.24
CA SER A 193 6.88 -12.04 -7.16
C SER A 193 6.09 -10.79 -7.57
N ARG A 194 5.37 -10.86 -8.70
CA ARG A 194 4.54 -9.74 -9.20
C ARG A 194 3.47 -9.30 -8.20
N ALA A 195 2.71 -10.25 -7.65
CA ALA A 195 1.66 -9.92 -6.68
C ALA A 195 2.24 -9.35 -5.37
N ALA A 196 3.43 -9.79 -4.95
CA ALA A 196 4.13 -9.21 -3.81
C ALA A 196 4.65 -7.79 -4.08
N GLN A 197 5.03 -7.49 -5.33
CA GLN A 197 5.38 -6.13 -5.76
C GLN A 197 4.16 -5.20 -5.76
N ASP A 198 2.98 -5.70 -6.14
CA ASP A 198 1.74 -4.91 -6.15
C ASP A 198 1.24 -4.59 -4.73
N ALA A 199 1.32 -5.57 -3.83
CA ALA A 199 0.83 -5.50 -2.45
C ALA A 199 1.87 -5.96 -1.40
N PRO A 200 3.02 -5.26 -1.26
CA PRO A 200 4.08 -5.60 -0.30
C PRO A 200 3.60 -5.66 1.15
N ILE A 201 2.55 -4.95 1.51
CA ILE A 201 2.02 -4.97 2.88
C ILE A 201 1.60 -6.38 3.32
N ARG A 202 1.30 -7.28 2.36
CA ARG A 202 0.97 -8.68 2.65
C ARG A 202 2.17 -9.53 3.05
N THR A 203 3.40 -8.98 3.02
CA THR A 203 4.64 -9.71 3.33
C THR A 203 5.36 -9.19 4.59
N VAL A 204 4.80 -8.22 5.32
CA VAL A 204 5.41 -7.54 6.50
C VAL A 204 6.02 -8.55 7.50
N MET A 205 5.34 -9.66 7.78
CA MET A 205 5.80 -10.68 8.73
C MET A 205 5.92 -12.06 8.08
N SER A 206 6.33 -12.10 6.80
CA SER A 206 6.44 -13.33 6.03
C SER A 206 7.41 -14.36 6.64
N GLY A 207 8.56 -13.91 7.15
CA GLY A 207 9.57 -14.78 7.78
C GLY A 207 9.04 -15.53 9.00
N PRO A 208 8.54 -14.82 10.04
CA PRO A 208 7.94 -15.46 11.21
C PRO A 208 6.76 -16.37 10.87
N ALA A 209 5.91 -15.98 9.91
CA ALA A 209 4.81 -16.83 9.44
C ALA A 209 5.32 -18.17 8.89
N GLY A 210 6.37 -18.15 8.05
CA GLY A 210 7.02 -19.37 7.55
C GLY A 210 7.58 -20.25 8.67
N GLY A 211 8.15 -19.64 9.72
CA GLY A 211 8.62 -20.36 10.91
C GLY A 211 7.49 -21.08 11.66
N VAL A 212 6.35 -20.42 11.87
CA VAL A 212 5.17 -21.01 12.52
C VAL A 212 4.58 -22.15 11.67
N ILE A 213 4.46 -21.95 10.35
CA ILE A 213 3.98 -23.01 9.45
C ILE A 213 4.92 -24.22 9.47
N GLY A 214 6.23 -24.00 9.46
CA GLY A 214 7.21 -25.07 9.56
C GLY A 214 7.09 -25.83 10.88
N ALA A 215 6.94 -25.13 12.02
CA ALA A 215 6.78 -25.75 13.32
C ALA A 215 5.47 -26.54 13.46
N ALA A 216 4.39 -26.08 12.84
CA ALA A 216 3.09 -26.77 12.88
C ALA A 216 3.05 -28.04 12.01
N ALA A 217 3.98 -28.18 11.06
CA ALA A 217 4.05 -29.33 10.16
C ALA A 217 4.95 -30.47 10.66
N VAL A 218 5.63 -30.28 11.79
CA VAL A 218 6.57 -31.22 12.41
C VAL A 218 5.98 -31.83 13.67
#